data_AF-A0A534MQ25-F1
#
_entry.id   AF-A0A534MQ25-F1
#
_cell.length_a   1.000
_cell.length_b   1.000
_cell.length_c   1.000
_cell.angle_alpha   90.00
_cell.angle_beta   90.00
_cell.angle_gamma   90.00
#
_symmetry.space_group_name_H-M   'P 1'
#
loop_
_entity.id
_entity.type
_entity.pdbx_description
1 polymer ?
#
loop_
_entity_poly.entity_id
_entity_poly.type
_entity_poly.pdbx_seq_one_letter_code
_entity_poly.pdbx_strand_id
1 'polypeptide(L)'
;MDGFAVTRLVIGAGFLLVAAAADVRTRRVPDPLWIGLGSIGLVVLAVELIQDQIEADAWALLGSAGLLFSAIFYGDPLFEEDGFHARPLRLLLFLVAAVLFAYPAVQHSASGASLSQGLLELYSMPAMILVYQLFYRARILHGGADAKALITLGLLVPTYPDMAPFPLMTLDPRVETFWRVTFPFSLVVWVDAAVLFLAVPLGLLLLNAARGNLAFPQALLGYRARLDSFPPHAWLMEKISARGDHVLVLFPRRDG
;
A
#
# COMPACT_ATOMS: atom_id res chain seq x y z
N MET A 1 5.31 6.70 26.52
CA MET A 1 5.03 6.67 25.07
C MET A 1 6.00 5.67 24.48
N ASP A 2 5.52 4.69 23.73
CA ASP A 2 6.42 3.80 22.99
C ASP A 2 7.21 4.64 21.98
N GLY A 3 8.53 4.71 22.18
CA GLY A 3 9.43 5.51 21.34
C GLY A 3 9.43 5.01 19.90
N PHE A 4 9.19 3.72 19.68
CA PHE A 4 9.11 3.14 18.34
C PHE A 4 7.83 3.56 17.62
N ALA A 5 6.66 3.50 18.27
CA ALA A 5 5.40 3.99 17.70
C ALA A 5 5.50 5.46 17.25
N VAL A 6 6.11 6.34 18.06
CA VAL A 6 6.32 7.75 17.70
C VAL A 6 7.25 7.88 16.50
N THR A 7 8.35 7.13 16.50
CA THR A 7 9.34 7.13 15.41
C THR A 7 8.70 6.70 14.10
N ARG A 8 7.93 5.60 14.11
CA ARG A 8 7.18 5.09 12.95
C ARG A 8 6.18 6.12 12.42
N LEU A 9 5.43 6.76 13.32
CA LEU A 9 4.45 7.78 12.95
C LEU A 9 5.11 8.98 12.25
N VAL A 10 6.17 9.52 12.84
CA VAL A 10 6.88 10.69 12.30
C VAL A 10 7.50 10.38 10.94
N ILE A 11 8.18 9.23 10.81
CA ILE A 11 8.80 8.80 9.56
C ILE A 11 7.74 8.52 8.50
N GLY A 12 6.70 7.77 8.84
CA GLY A 12 5.60 7.43 7.93
C GLY A 12 4.89 8.68 7.42
N ALA A 13 4.48 9.58 8.32
CA ALA A 13 3.84 10.84 7.95
C ALA A 13 4.76 11.70 7.07
N GLY A 14 6.04 11.83 7.43
CA GLY A 14 7.01 12.59 6.65
C GLY A 14 7.18 12.08 5.22
N PHE A 15 7.41 10.78 5.05
CA PHE A 15 7.56 10.17 3.71
C PHE A 15 6.27 10.25 2.89
N LEU A 16 5.12 9.98 3.50
CA LEU A 16 3.83 10.07 2.82
C LEU A 16 3.49 11.52 2.40
N LEU A 17 3.84 12.52 3.21
CA LEU A 17 3.68 13.93 2.84
C LEU A 17 4.55 14.30 1.63
N VAL A 18 5.80 13.84 1.60
CA VAL A 18 6.68 14.04 0.44
C VAL A 18 6.14 13.32 -0.79
N ALA A 19 5.65 12.09 -0.65
CA ALA A 19 5.02 11.32 -1.72
C ALA A 19 3.77 12.03 -2.27
N ALA A 20 2.89 12.52 -1.39
CA ALA A 20 1.70 13.27 -1.77
C ALA A 20 2.06 14.57 -2.49
N ALA A 21 3.06 15.31 -2.02
CA ALA A 21 3.55 16.52 -2.68
C ALA A 21 4.15 16.23 -4.06
N ALA A 22 4.93 15.15 -4.19
CA ALA A 22 5.51 14.71 -5.45
C ALA A 22 4.41 14.28 -6.45
N ASP A 23 3.40 13.54 -5.99
CA ASP A 23 2.27 13.15 -6.83
C ASP A 23 1.46 14.36 -7.32
N VAL A 24 1.15 15.32 -6.44
CA VAL A 24 0.43 16.54 -6.84
C VAL A 24 1.22 17.36 -7.87
N ARG A 25 2.55 17.45 -7.73
CA ARG A 25 3.40 18.26 -8.62
C ARG A 25 3.72 17.57 -9.94
N THR A 26 4.00 16.27 -9.92
CA THR A 26 4.62 15.55 -11.03
C THR A 26 3.88 14.28 -11.46
N ARG A 27 2.78 13.92 -10.77
CA ARG A 27 2.00 12.69 -10.99
C ARG A 27 2.81 11.40 -10.92
N ARG A 28 3.97 11.47 -10.27
CA ARG A 28 4.92 10.37 -10.11
C ARG A 28 5.61 10.51 -8.76
N VAL A 29 5.84 9.39 -8.10
CA VAL A 29 6.64 9.32 -6.87
C VAL A 29 7.88 8.48 -7.18
N PRO A 30 9.10 8.98 -6.89
CA PRO A 30 10.33 8.29 -7.26
C PRO A 30 10.56 7.05 -6.38
N ASP A 31 11.01 5.95 -6.99
CA ASP A 31 11.28 4.67 -6.32
C ASP A 31 12.23 4.73 -5.12
N PRO A 32 13.31 5.56 -5.13
CA PRO A 32 14.16 5.74 -3.96
C PRO A 32 13.42 6.15 -2.69
N LEU A 33 12.30 6.88 -2.80
CA LEU A 33 11.49 7.26 -1.63
C LEU A 33 10.85 6.03 -0.98
N TRP A 34 10.32 5.10 -1.78
CA TRP A 34 9.73 3.86 -1.30
C TRP A 34 10.77 2.88 -0.77
N ILE A 35 11.92 2.77 -1.46
CA ILE A 35 13.06 1.97 -1.00
C ILE A 35 13.52 2.48 0.38
N GLY A 36 13.64 3.80 0.54
CA GLY A 36 14.00 4.43 1.82
C GLY A 36 13.00 4.09 2.93
N LEU A 37 11.70 4.31 2.69
CA LEU A 37 10.66 4.07 3.70
C LEU A 37 10.63 2.60 4.16
N GLY A 38 10.61 1.66 3.22
CA GLY A 38 10.58 0.24 3.55
C GLY A 38 11.86 -0.24 4.23
N SER A 39 13.02 0.24 3.81
CA SER A 39 14.30 -0.11 4.45
C SER A 39 14.38 0.42 5.88
N ILE A 40 13.91 1.65 6.12
CA ILE A 40 13.81 2.21 7.47
C ILE A 40 12.86 1.38 8.32
N GLY A 41 11.70 0.98 7.80
CA GLY A 41 10.76 0.11 8.51
C GLY A 41 11.39 -1.22 8.95
N LEU A 42 12.09 -1.89 8.04
CA LEU A 42 12.82 -3.13 8.34
C LEU A 42 13.89 -2.92 9.41
N VAL A 43 14.65 -1.83 9.36
CA VAL A 43 15.69 -1.51 10.35
C VAL A 43 15.09 -1.18 11.71
N VAL A 44 14.01 -0.39 11.76
CA VAL A 44 13.32 -0.04 13.00
C VAL A 44 12.78 -1.30 13.67
N LEU A 45 12.15 -2.20 12.91
CA LEU A 45 11.70 -3.49 13.43
C LEU A 45 12.87 -4.36 13.89
N ALA A 46 13.96 -4.44 13.13
CA ALA A 46 15.15 -5.20 13.55
C ALA A 46 15.70 -4.70 14.89
N VAL A 47 15.75 -3.38 15.10
CA VAL A 47 16.21 -2.78 16.36
C VAL A 47 15.27 -3.11 17.51
N GLU A 48 13.95 -3.07 17.27
CA GLU A 48 12.94 -3.49 18.26
C GLU A 48 13.10 -4.97 18.65
N LEU A 49 13.26 -5.87 17.67
CA LEU A 49 13.48 -7.30 17.93
C LEU A 49 14.75 -7.57 18.74
N ILE A 50 15.82 -6.78 18.55
CA ILE A 50 17.04 -6.86 19.36
C ILE A 50 16.77 -6.43 20.80
N GLN A 51 16.04 -5.32 21.00
CA GLN A 51 15.77 -4.77 22.33
C GLN A 51 14.87 -5.69 23.14
N ASP A 52 13.83 -6.24 22.51
CA ASP A 52 12.86 -7.10 23.15
C ASP A 52 13.33 -8.56 23.27
N GLN A 53 14.56 -8.87 22.81
CA GLN A 53 15.15 -10.22 22.79
C GLN A 53 14.22 -11.27 22.16
N ILE A 54 13.53 -10.90 21.08
CA ILE A 54 12.53 -11.74 20.44
C ILE A 54 13.19 -12.94 19.74
N GLU A 55 12.51 -14.07 19.79
CA GLU A 55 12.93 -15.36 19.25
C GLU A 55 13.17 -15.36 17.73
N ALA A 56 13.82 -16.43 17.25
CA ALA A 56 14.19 -16.64 15.85
C ALA A 56 13.00 -16.53 14.87
N ASP A 57 11.78 -16.75 15.35
CA ASP A 57 10.56 -16.73 14.58
C ASP A 57 10.24 -15.36 13.98
N ALA A 58 10.40 -14.28 14.76
CA ALA A 58 10.18 -12.92 14.25
C ALA A 58 11.27 -12.52 13.24
N TRP A 59 12.52 -12.95 13.46
CA TRP A 59 13.62 -12.74 12.52
C TRP A 59 13.38 -13.44 11.18
N ALA A 60 12.78 -14.63 11.20
CA ALA A 60 12.41 -15.34 9.98
C ALA A 60 11.36 -14.54 9.18
N LEU A 61 10.33 -14.00 9.84
CA LEU A 61 9.31 -13.17 9.17
C LEU A 61 9.90 -11.85 8.65
N LEU A 62 10.77 -11.18 9.41
CA LEU A 62 11.49 -9.98 8.96
C LEU A 62 12.34 -10.30 7.71
N GLY A 63 13.08 -11.40 7.73
CA GLY A 63 13.91 -11.86 6.60
C GLY A 63 13.07 -12.18 5.36
N SER A 64 11.94 -12.87 5.54
CA SER A 64 10.98 -13.15 4.47
C SER A 64 10.46 -11.85 3.85
N ALA A 65 9.98 -10.92 4.68
CA ALA A 65 9.45 -9.64 4.23
C ALA A 65 10.53 -8.79 3.52
N GLY A 66 11.75 -8.74 4.05
CA GLY A 66 12.88 -8.03 3.44
C GLY A 66 13.27 -8.59 2.08
N LEU A 67 13.31 -9.92 1.92
CA LEU A 67 13.57 -10.57 0.64
C LEU A 67 12.46 -10.27 -0.38
N LEU A 68 11.20 -10.45 0.01
CA LEU A 68 10.05 -10.14 -0.86
C LEU A 68 10.03 -8.67 -1.27
N PHE A 69 10.29 -7.76 -0.34
CA PHE A 69 10.39 -6.32 -0.59
C PHE A 69 11.52 -5.99 -1.58
N SER A 70 12.71 -6.54 -1.37
CA SER A 70 13.84 -6.33 -2.28
C SER A 70 13.53 -6.79 -3.70
N ALA A 71 12.80 -7.90 -3.85
CA ALA A 71 12.41 -8.45 -5.15
C ALA A 71 11.39 -7.57 -5.90
N ILE A 72 10.83 -6.52 -5.30
CA ILE A 72 9.98 -5.53 -5.98
C ILE A 72 10.81 -4.56 -6.82
N PHE A 73 12.00 -4.18 -6.32
CA PHE A 73 12.82 -3.13 -6.92
C PHE A 73 14.02 -3.67 -7.69
N TYR A 74 14.51 -4.86 -7.33
CA TYR A 74 15.74 -5.41 -7.87
C TYR A 74 15.49 -6.69 -8.68
N GLY A 75 16.14 -6.74 -9.85
CA GLY A 75 16.12 -7.87 -10.78
C GLY A 75 14.85 -7.96 -11.63
N ASP A 76 14.99 -8.42 -12.87
CA ASP A 76 13.85 -8.42 -13.80
C ASP A 76 12.86 -9.59 -13.57
N PRO A 77 11.56 -9.37 -13.90
CA PRO A 77 10.42 -10.22 -13.52
C PRO A 77 10.59 -11.69 -13.88
N LEU A 78 9.94 -12.57 -13.11
CA LEU A 78 9.75 -13.96 -13.54
C LEU A 78 8.72 -14.08 -14.67
N PHE A 79 7.79 -13.13 -14.77
CA PHE A 79 6.74 -13.11 -15.77
C PHE A 79 6.84 -11.79 -16.54
N GLU A 80 7.09 -11.90 -17.83
CA GLU A 80 7.12 -10.79 -18.79
C GLU A 80 6.03 -11.03 -19.85
N GLU A 81 5.84 -10.10 -20.78
CA GLU A 81 4.81 -10.22 -21.83
C GLU A 81 4.99 -11.48 -22.70
N ASP A 82 6.25 -11.86 -22.93
CA ASP A 82 6.63 -13.04 -23.73
C ASP A 82 6.56 -14.36 -22.94
N GLY A 83 6.23 -14.31 -21.64
CA GLY A 83 6.00 -15.49 -20.79
C GLY A 83 6.90 -15.59 -19.57
N PHE A 84 7.07 -16.83 -19.08
CA PHE A 84 7.81 -17.13 -17.86
C PHE A 84 9.31 -17.29 -18.13
N HIS A 85 10.12 -16.53 -17.40
CA HIS A 85 11.57 -16.55 -17.47
C HIS A 85 12.17 -17.10 -16.16
N ALA A 86 12.69 -18.33 -16.23
CA ALA A 86 13.31 -18.99 -15.10
C ALA A 86 14.65 -18.31 -14.75
N ARG A 87 14.63 -17.45 -13.73
CA ARG A 87 15.81 -16.74 -13.22
C ARG A 87 16.26 -17.41 -11.93
N PRO A 88 17.31 -18.26 -11.95
CA PRO A 88 17.63 -19.16 -10.83
C PRO A 88 17.89 -18.41 -9.52
N LEU A 89 18.61 -17.29 -9.58
CA LEU A 89 18.86 -16.45 -8.41
C LEU A 89 17.55 -15.90 -7.82
N ARG A 90 16.64 -15.41 -8.67
CA ARG A 90 15.36 -14.86 -8.23
C ARG A 90 14.44 -15.95 -7.66
N LEU A 91 14.40 -17.12 -8.30
CA LEU A 91 13.67 -18.28 -7.79
C LEU A 91 14.22 -18.73 -6.43
N LEU A 92 15.53 -18.76 -6.26
CA LEU A 92 16.18 -19.06 -4.99
C LEU A 92 15.77 -18.06 -3.90
N LEU A 93 15.77 -16.76 -4.19
CA LEU A 93 15.34 -15.73 -3.22
C LEU A 93 13.88 -15.92 -2.80
N PHE A 94 12.98 -16.24 -3.74
CA PHE A 94 11.59 -16.54 -3.41
C PHE A 94 11.43 -17.83 -2.60
N LEU A 95 12.22 -18.87 -2.91
CA LEU A 95 12.23 -20.10 -2.12
C LEU A 95 12.72 -19.85 -0.69
N VAL A 96 13.80 -19.08 -0.52
CA VAL A 96 14.30 -18.69 0.81
C VAL A 96 13.24 -17.88 1.55
N ALA A 97 12.61 -16.90 0.92
CA ALA A 97 11.53 -16.13 1.53
C ALA A 97 10.35 -17.00 1.95
N ALA A 98 9.97 -18.00 1.15
CA ALA A 98 8.91 -18.95 1.46
C ALA A 98 9.27 -19.87 2.64
N VAL A 99 10.51 -20.36 2.69
CA VAL A 99 11.01 -21.17 3.82
C VAL A 99 11.00 -20.35 5.10
N LEU A 100 11.50 -19.11 5.07
CA LEU A 100 11.49 -18.20 6.21
C LEU A 100 10.07 -17.85 6.67
N PHE A 101 9.12 -17.70 5.75
CA PHE A 101 7.71 -17.48 6.07
C PHE A 101 7.09 -18.70 6.77
N ALA A 102 7.37 -19.91 6.29
CA ALA A 102 6.78 -21.13 6.83
C ALA A 102 7.43 -21.61 8.14
N TYR A 103 8.68 -21.20 8.39
CA TYR A 103 9.49 -21.68 9.52
C TYR A 103 8.78 -21.57 10.88
N PRO A 104 8.25 -20.40 11.31
CA PRO A 104 7.63 -20.28 12.63
C PRO A 104 6.40 -21.19 12.80
N ALA A 105 5.57 -21.30 11.75
CA ALA A 105 4.36 -22.13 11.77
C ALA A 105 4.70 -23.62 11.88
N VAL A 106 5.74 -24.08 11.16
CA VAL A 106 6.22 -25.47 11.23
C VAL A 106 6.76 -25.78 12.63
N GLN A 107 7.55 -24.88 13.22
CA GLN A 107 8.11 -25.07 14.56
C GLN A 107 7.03 -25.12 15.64
N HIS A 108 6.07 -24.20 15.60
CA HIS A 108 4.96 -24.17 16.56
C HIS A 108 4.01 -25.37 16.38
N SER A 109 3.72 -25.77 15.14
CA SER A 109 2.93 -26.97 14.88
C SER A 109 3.63 -28.25 15.35
N ALA A 110 4.96 -28.33 15.25
CA ALA A 110 5.73 -29.50 15.69
C ALA A 110 5.85 -29.57 17.22
N SER A 111 5.96 -28.42 17.90
CA SER A 111 6.03 -28.33 19.36
C SER A 111 4.66 -28.37 20.04
N GLY A 112 3.56 -28.19 19.29
CA GLY A 112 2.20 -28.09 19.84
C GLY A 112 1.94 -26.76 20.55
N ALA A 113 2.85 -25.78 20.45
CA ALA A 113 2.69 -24.46 21.01
C ALA A 113 1.76 -23.59 20.14
N SER A 114 0.93 -22.77 20.78
CA SER A 114 0.11 -21.77 20.08
C SER A 114 0.96 -20.58 19.64
N LEU A 115 0.72 -20.07 18.43
CA LEU A 115 1.32 -18.82 17.97
C LEU A 115 0.85 -17.64 18.83
N SER A 116 1.78 -16.80 19.26
CA SER A 116 1.45 -15.56 19.99
C SER A 116 0.76 -14.55 19.06
N GLN A 117 -0.08 -13.67 19.62
CA GLN A 117 -0.74 -12.62 18.85
C GLN A 117 0.26 -11.73 18.11
N GLY A 118 1.34 -11.29 18.77
CA GLY A 118 2.36 -10.47 18.14
C GLY A 118 3.00 -11.17 16.95
N LEU A 119 3.26 -12.47 17.04
CA LEU A 119 3.81 -13.24 15.92
C LEU A 119 2.80 -13.37 14.77
N LEU A 120 1.51 -13.57 15.07
CA LEU A 120 0.43 -13.57 14.08
C LEU A 120 0.28 -12.21 13.37
N GLU A 121 0.46 -11.10 14.08
CA GLU A 121 0.48 -9.78 13.47
C GLU A 121 1.70 -9.61 12.54
N LEU A 122 2.89 -10.10 12.94
CA LEU A 122 4.09 -10.04 12.09
C LEU A 122 3.96 -10.88 10.80
N TYR A 123 3.16 -11.95 10.79
CA TYR A 123 2.84 -12.69 9.57
C TYR A 123 2.21 -11.82 8.48
N SER A 124 1.51 -10.76 8.89
CA SER A 124 0.86 -9.85 7.96
C SER A 124 1.86 -9.12 7.06
N MET A 125 3.09 -8.83 7.49
CA MET A 125 4.09 -8.14 6.67
C MET A 125 4.40 -8.87 5.35
N PRO A 126 4.98 -10.09 5.35
CA PRO A 126 5.24 -10.80 4.11
C PRO A 126 3.96 -11.18 3.37
N ALA A 127 2.88 -11.51 4.09
CA ALA A 127 1.60 -11.85 3.47
C ALA A 127 1.02 -10.68 2.66
N MET A 128 0.99 -9.47 3.25
CA MET A 128 0.44 -8.28 2.61
C MET A 128 1.29 -7.81 1.43
N ILE A 129 2.62 -8.05 1.44
CA ILE A 129 3.44 -7.83 0.26
C ILE A 129 2.91 -8.64 -0.93
N LEU A 130 2.64 -9.93 -0.72
CA LEU A 130 2.11 -10.79 -1.78
C LEU A 130 0.69 -10.36 -2.21
N VAL A 131 -0.17 -10.01 -1.24
CA VAL A 131 -1.54 -9.54 -1.51
C VAL A 131 -1.53 -8.25 -2.32
N TYR A 132 -0.73 -7.25 -1.95
CA TYR A 132 -0.67 -5.97 -2.69
C TYR A 132 -0.04 -6.14 -4.08
N GLN A 133 0.94 -7.02 -4.23
CA GLN A 133 1.47 -7.39 -5.54
C GLN A 133 0.41 -8.09 -6.40
N LEU A 134 -0.42 -8.95 -5.80
CA LEU A 134 -1.55 -9.57 -6.48
C LEU A 134 -2.60 -8.54 -6.87
N PHE A 135 -2.96 -7.61 -5.98
CA PHE A 135 -3.92 -6.54 -6.25
C PHE A 135 -3.46 -5.63 -7.39
N TYR A 136 -2.15 -5.32 -7.42
CA TYR A 136 -1.56 -4.56 -8.51
C TYR A 136 -1.65 -5.31 -9.84
N ARG A 137 -1.29 -6.60 -9.86
CA ARG A 137 -1.38 -7.45 -11.07
C ARG A 137 -2.82 -7.66 -11.54
N ALA A 138 -3.75 -7.85 -10.61
CA ALA A 138 -5.18 -8.01 -10.87
C ALA A 138 -5.88 -6.68 -11.22
N ARG A 139 -5.14 -5.56 -11.30
CA ARG A 139 -5.66 -4.22 -11.59
C ARG A 139 -6.69 -3.71 -10.57
N ILE A 140 -6.71 -4.27 -9.36
CA ILE A 140 -7.51 -3.73 -8.25
C ILE A 140 -6.86 -2.42 -7.78
N LEU A 141 -5.54 -2.46 -7.57
CA LEU A 141 -4.71 -1.27 -7.35
C LEU A 141 -4.20 -0.74 -8.69
N HIS A 142 -4.76 0.38 -9.14
CA HIS A 142 -4.47 0.95 -10.46
C HIS A 142 -3.13 1.70 -10.53
N GLY A 143 -2.59 2.11 -9.37
CA GLY A 143 -1.35 2.85 -9.22
C GLY A 143 -0.23 2.01 -8.62
N GLY A 144 0.95 2.01 -9.27
CA GLY A 144 2.14 1.37 -8.71
C GLY A 144 2.66 2.09 -7.45
N ALA A 145 2.44 3.40 -7.35
CA ALA A 145 2.75 4.18 -6.15
C ALA A 145 1.90 3.75 -4.96
N ASP A 146 0.60 3.51 -5.15
CA ASP A 146 -0.31 3.06 -4.08
C ASP A 146 0.13 1.69 -3.53
N ALA A 147 0.43 0.72 -4.42
CA ALA A 147 0.92 -0.58 -4.00
C ALA A 147 2.23 -0.48 -3.20
N LYS A 148 3.20 0.32 -3.69
CA LYS A 148 4.46 0.57 -2.98
C LYS A 148 4.24 1.27 -1.63
N ALA A 149 3.32 2.22 -1.55
CA ALA A 149 2.96 2.90 -0.31
C ALA A 149 2.41 1.92 0.73
N LEU A 150 1.45 1.09 0.35
CA LEU A 150 0.85 0.10 1.26
C LEU A 150 1.86 -0.96 1.71
N ILE A 151 2.73 -1.42 0.81
CA ILE A 151 3.82 -2.36 1.15
C ILE A 151 4.79 -1.75 2.16
N THR A 152 5.28 -0.54 1.87
CA THR A 152 6.24 0.14 2.75
C THR A 152 5.63 0.54 4.10
N LEU A 153 4.34 0.86 4.14
CA LEU A 153 3.60 1.08 5.40
C LEU A 153 3.46 -0.21 6.21
N GLY A 154 3.17 -1.34 5.57
CA GLY A 154 3.11 -2.64 6.25
C GLY A 154 4.46 -3.03 6.86
N LEU A 155 5.58 -2.65 6.23
CA LEU A 155 6.93 -2.85 6.78
C LEU A 155 7.28 -1.89 7.92
N LEU A 156 6.79 -0.65 7.86
CA LEU A 156 7.06 0.38 8.87
C LEU A 156 6.24 0.16 10.13
N VAL A 157 4.97 -0.21 9.97
CA VAL A 157 3.99 -0.39 11.05
C VAL A 157 3.37 -1.79 10.92
N PRO A 158 4.12 -2.83 11.29
CA PRO A 158 3.72 -4.23 11.08
C PRO A 158 2.68 -4.71 12.10
N THR A 159 2.67 -4.07 13.27
CA THR A 159 1.71 -4.26 14.35
C THR A 159 0.93 -2.97 14.53
N TYR A 160 -0.27 -3.06 15.09
CA TYR A 160 -1.10 -1.88 15.31
C TYR A 160 -0.40 -0.89 16.27
N PRO A 161 -0.36 0.41 15.93
CA PRO A 161 0.31 1.40 16.76
C PRO A 161 -0.56 1.73 17.99
N ASP A 162 -0.14 1.22 19.15
CA ASP A 162 -0.77 1.58 20.43
C ASP A 162 -0.11 2.84 20.99
N MET A 163 -0.65 4.00 20.64
CA MET A 163 -0.17 5.31 21.10
C MET A 163 -1.30 6.13 21.71
N ALA A 164 -1.18 6.47 22.99
CA ALA A 164 -2.12 7.36 23.67
C ALA A 164 -2.32 8.68 22.88
N PRO A 165 -3.57 9.10 22.57
CA PRO A 165 -4.84 8.65 23.13
C PRO A 165 -5.54 7.49 22.37
N PHE A 166 -4.90 6.89 21.38
CA PHE A 166 -5.44 5.79 20.57
C PHE A 166 -5.09 4.42 21.18
N PRO A 167 -5.98 3.41 21.07
CA PRO A 167 -7.31 3.46 20.43
C PRO A 167 -8.36 4.20 21.29
N LEU A 168 -9.25 4.96 20.62
CA LEU A 168 -10.33 5.71 21.28
C LEU A 168 -11.47 4.81 21.80
N MET A 169 -11.55 3.58 21.29
CA MET A 169 -12.56 2.59 21.65
C MET A 169 -11.85 1.31 22.04
N THR A 170 -12.12 0.79 23.24
CA THR A 170 -11.66 -0.51 23.69
C THR A 170 -12.65 -1.57 23.26
N LEU A 171 -12.18 -2.57 22.51
CA LEU A 171 -12.97 -3.72 22.11
C LEU A 171 -12.79 -4.87 23.11
N ASP A 172 -13.65 -5.88 23.02
CA ASP A 172 -13.40 -7.15 23.71
C ASP A 172 -12.08 -7.76 23.19
N PRO A 173 -11.17 -8.27 24.06
CA PRO A 173 -9.88 -8.79 23.65
C PRO A 173 -9.92 -9.84 22.52
N ARG A 174 -10.96 -10.69 22.48
CA ARG A 174 -11.11 -11.71 21.43
C ARG A 174 -11.43 -11.07 20.08
N VAL A 175 -12.30 -10.07 20.11
CA VAL A 175 -12.71 -9.31 18.94
C VAL A 175 -11.52 -8.50 18.42
N GLU A 176 -10.79 -7.83 19.33
CA GLU A 176 -9.59 -7.08 19.01
C GLU A 176 -8.52 -7.94 18.32
N THR A 177 -8.21 -9.11 18.87
CA THR A 177 -7.22 -10.04 18.29
C THR A 177 -7.61 -10.42 16.86
N PHE A 178 -8.89 -10.77 16.65
CA PHE A 178 -9.40 -11.11 15.32
C PHE A 178 -9.24 -9.95 14.33
N TRP A 179 -9.59 -8.73 14.74
CA TRP A 179 -9.48 -7.55 13.88
C TRP A 179 -8.03 -7.22 13.53
N ARG A 180 -7.12 -7.23 14.51
CA ARG A 180 -5.70 -6.88 14.29
C ARG A 180 -5.01 -7.85 13.32
N VAL A 181 -5.34 -9.14 13.40
CA VAL A 181 -4.79 -10.16 12.50
C VAL A 181 -5.45 -10.13 11.12
N THR A 182 -6.76 -9.96 11.05
CA THR A 182 -7.51 -10.00 9.77
C THR A 182 -7.34 -8.72 8.97
N PHE A 183 -7.20 -7.58 9.64
CA PHE A 183 -7.06 -6.26 9.03
C PHE A 183 -5.75 -5.62 9.47
N PRO A 184 -4.61 -6.01 8.92
CA PRO A 184 -3.34 -5.37 9.27
C PRO A 184 -3.41 -3.87 9.00
N PHE A 185 -2.62 -3.08 9.74
CA PHE A 185 -2.71 -1.62 9.73
C PHE A 185 -2.66 -1.01 8.33
N SER A 186 -1.78 -1.51 7.44
CA SER A 186 -1.71 -1.04 6.05
C SER A 186 -3.00 -1.27 5.27
N LEU A 187 -3.74 -2.36 5.55
CA LEU A 187 -5.02 -2.65 4.91
C LEU A 187 -6.11 -1.70 5.41
N VAL A 188 -6.13 -1.41 6.71
CA VAL A 188 -7.03 -0.41 7.29
C VAL A 188 -6.81 0.95 6.63
N VAL A 189 -5.55 1.39 6.53
CA VAL A 189 -5.20 2.65 5.84
C VAL A 189 -5.72 2.66 4.40
N TRP A 190 -5.63 1.55 3.67
CA TRP A 190 -6.16 1.47 2.31
C TRP A 190 -7.70 1.60 2.26
N VAL A 191 -8.41 0.89 3.13
CA VAL A 191 -9.88 0.94 3.21
C VAL A 191 -10.34 2.35 3.60
N ASP A 192 -9.73 2.94 4.63
CA ASP A 192 -10.03 4.29 5.07
C ASP A 192 -9.74 5.31 3.97
N ALA A 193 -8.62 5.17 3.25
CA ALA A 193 -8.31 6.02 2.10
C ALA A 193 -9.36 5.88 0.98
N ALA A 194 -9.85 4.67 0.71
CA ALA A 194 -10.92 4.46 -0.27
C ALA A 194 -12.24 5.12 0.14
N VAL A 195 -12.58 5.07 1.43
CA VAL A 195 -13.75 5.79 1.98
C VAL A 195 -13.57 7.30 1.85
N LEU A 196 -12.40 7.83 2.23
CA LEU A 196 -12.07 9.25 2.09
C LEU A 196 -12.09 9.70 0.62
N PHE A 197 -11.71 8.83 -0.32
CA PHE A 197 -11.75 9.12 -1.74
C PHE A 197 -13.17 9.40 -2.25
N LEU A 198 -14.22 8.91 -1.60
CA LEU A 198 -15.62 9.28 -1.91
C LEU A 198 -15.91 10.77 -1.67
N ALA A 199 -15.09 11.48 -0.91
CA ALA A 199 -15.18 12.93 -0.78
C ALA A 199 -14.83 13.67 -2.08
N VAL A 200 -14.04 13.07 -2.98
CA VAL A 200 -13.65 13.67 -4.27
C VAL A 200 -14.86 13.94 -5.18
N PRO A 201 -15.69 12.95 -5.53
CA PRO A 201 -16.86 13.20 -6.38
C PRO A 201 -17.87 14.14 -5.72
N LEU A 202 -18.02 14.09 -4.39
CA LEU A 202 -18.87 15.01 -3.65
C LEU A 202 -18.33 16.45 -3.71
N GLY A 203 -17.02 16.63 -3.54
CA GLY A 203 -16.35 17.93 -3.66
C GLY A 203 -16.45 18.50 -5.07
N LEU A 204 -16.30 17.68 -6.11
CA LEU A 204 -16.50 18.09 -7.50
C LEU A 204 -17.95 18.50 -7.77
N LEU A 205 -18.93 17.77 -7.25
CA LEU A 205 -20.34 18.12 -7.39
C LEU A 205 -20.64 19.49 -6.77
N LEU A 206 -20.15 19.73 -5.55
CA LEU A 206 -20.32 21.03 -4.87
C LEU A 206 -19.63 22.17 -5.63
N LEU A 207 -18.41 21.93 -6.14
CA LEU A 207 -17.68 22.90 -6.95
C LEU A 207 -18.44 23.27 -8.23
N ASN A 208 -19.00 22.27 -8.91
CA ASN A 208 -19.77 22.46 -10.12
C ASN A 208 -21.13 23.12 -9.86
N ALA A 209 -21.79 22.79 -8.74
CA ALA A 209 -23.01 23.46 -8.28
C ALA A 209 -22.77 24.95 -8.05
N ALA A 210 -21.69 25.30 -7.33
CA ALA A 210 -21.30 26.69 -7.08
C ALA A 210 -20.98 27.47 -8.36
N ARG A 211 -20.52 26.78 -9.41
CA ARG A 211 -20.26 27.36 -10.74
C ARG A 211 -21.47 27.32 -11.69
N GLY A 212 -22.62 26.84 -11.24
CA GLY A 212 -23.84 26.71 -12.06
C GLY A 212 -23.78 25.63 -13.15
N ASN A 213 -22.86 24.67 -13.07
CA ASN A 213 -22.62 23.65 -14.09
C ASN A 213 -22.99 22.24 -13.61
N LEU A 214 -24.27 21.93 -13.46
CA LEU A 214 -24.77 20.64 -12.93
C LEU A 214 -25.05 19.59 -14.00
N ALA A 215 -24.15 19.42 -14.97
CA ALA A 215 -24.30 18.37 -15.98
C ALA A 215 -24.00 16.99 -15.35
N PHE A 216 -25.02 16.15 -15.15
CA PHE A 216 -24.86 14.81 -14.61
C PHE A 216 -24.66 13.77 -15.72
N PRO A 217 -23.72 12.80 -15.59
CA PRO A 217 -22.86 12.50 -14.44
C PRO A 217 -21.52 13.27 -14.41
N GLN A 218 -21.25 14.17 -15.36
CA GLN A 218 -19.95 14.84 -15.51
C GLN A 218 -19.55 15.66 -14.28
N ALA A 219 -20.53 16.28 -13.61
CA ALA A 219 -20.31 17.11 -12.43
C ALA A 219 -19.75 16.34 -11.22
N LEU A 220 -19.89 15.01 -11.20
CA LEU A 220 -19.28 14.14 -10.19
C LEU A 220 -17.84 13.75 -10.53
N LEU A 221 -17.46 13.77 -11.81
CA LEU A 221 -16.22 13.15 -12.29
C LEU A 221 -15.20 14.18 -12.80
N GLY A 222 -15.62 15.43 -13.04
CA GLY A 222 -14.73 16.48 -13.51
C GLY A 222 -15.34 17.87 -13.35
N TYR A 223 -14.69 18.87 -13.93
CA TYR A 223 -15.14 20.27 -13.90
C TYR A 223 -14.93 20.92 -15.26
N ARG A 224 -15.71 21.96 -15.58
CA ARG A 224 -15.49 22.76 -16.80
C ARG A 224 -14.24 23.63 -16.64
N ALA A 225 -13.32 23.51 -17.59
CA ALA A 225 -12.10 24.30 -17.69
C ALA A 225 -12.10 25.13 -18.99
N ARG A 226 -11.50 26.32 -18.95
CA ARG A 226 -11.26 27.12 -20.16
C ARG A 226 -10.13 26.51 -20.98
N LEU A 227 -10.28 26.51 -22.30
CA LEU A 227 -9.29 25.98 -23.25
C LEU A 227 -7.93 26.69 -23.16
N ASP A 228 -7.94 28.00 -22.88
CA ASP A 228 -6.73 28.83 -22.79
C ASP A 228 -5.82 28.44 -21.61
N SER A 229 -6.37 27.77 -20.60
CA SER A 229 -5.69 27.40 -19.36
C SER A 229 -5.81 25.89 -19.11
N PHE A 230 -5.45 25.08 -20.10
CA PHE A 230 -5.57 23.63 -19.97
C PHE A 230 -4.67 23.11 -18.84
N PRO A 231 -5.21 22.38 -17.85
CA PRO A 231 -4.40 21.85 -16.76
C PRO A 231 -3.41 20.80 -17.31
N PRO A 232 -2.13 20.83 -16.91
CA PRO A 232 -1.09 19.96 -17.48
C PRO A 232 -1.34 18.45 -17.25
N HIS A 233 -2.16 18.09 -16.27
CA HIS A 233 -2.42 16.70 -15.88
C HIS A 233 -3.92 16.37 -15.85
N ALA A 234 -4.72 17.01 -16.71
CA ALA A 234 -6.16 16.75 -16.82
C ALA A 234 -6.49 15.94 -18.08
N TRP A 235 -7.48 15.07 -17.95
CA TRP A 235 -8.03 14.30 -19.07
C TRP A 235 -9.27 14.99 -19.62
N LEU A 236 -9.36 15.08 -20.95
CA LEU A 236 -10.56 15.56 -21.62
C LEU A 236 -11.66 14.51 -21.53
N MET A 237 -12.76 14.90 -20.87
CA MET A 237 -13.96 14.07 -20.80
C MET A 237 -14.80 14.16 -22.07
N GLU A 238 -14.59 15.16 -22.91
CA GLU A 238 -15.33 15.36 -24.16
C GLU A 238 -14.35 15.26 -25.34
N LYS A 239 -14.62 14.36 -26.28
CA LYS A 239 -13.84 14.17 -27.51
C LYS A 239 -14.77 14.16 -28.72
N ILE A 240 -14.28 14.69 -29.85
CA ILE A 240 -14.97 14.57 -31.14
C ILE A 240 -14.45 13.30 -31.81
N SER A 241 -15.34 12.40 -32.21
CA SER A 241 -14.98 11.16 -32.90
C SER A 241 -14.51 11.44 -34.34
N ALA A 242 -13.84 10.47 -34.96
CA ALA A 242 -13.45 10.57 -36.38
C ALA A 242 -14.65 10.77 -37.34
N ARG A 243 -15.88 10.52 -36.88
CA ARG A 243 -17.12 10.72 -37.62
C ARG A 243 -17.75 12.11 -37.41
N GLY A 244 -17.15 12.95 -36.56
CA GLY A 244 -17.66 14.28 -36.21
C GLY A 244 -18.60 14.30 -35.01
N ASP A 245 -18.93 13.13 -34.44
CA ASP A 245 -19.84 13.05 -33.28
C ASP A 245 -19.14 13.46 -31.98
N HIS A 246 -19.86 14.19 -31.12
CA HIS A 246 -19.41 14.48 -29.75
C HIS A 246 -19.61 13.26 -28.85
N VAL A 247 -18.53 12.79 -28.20
CA VAL A 247 -18.53 11.60 -27.36
C VAL A 247 -18.00 11.95 -25.97
N LEU A 248 -18.75 11.52 -24.96
CA LEU A 248 -18.36 11.62 -23.56
C LEU A 248 -17.48 10.42 -23.17
N VAL A 249 -16.23 10.69 -22.80
CA VAL A 249 -15.24 9.73 -22.33
C VAL A 249 -15.05 9.91 -20.83
N LEU A 250 -15.78 9.13 -20.03
CA LEU A 250 -15.66 9.18 -18.57
C LEU A 250 -14.36 8.56 -18.06
N PHE A 251 -13.85 7.55 -18.78
CA PHE A 251 -12.61 6.87 -18.46
C PHE A 251 -11.72 6.82 -19.71
N PRO A 252 -10.55 7.49 -19.70
CA PRO A 252 -9.64 7.43 -20.82
C PRO A 252 -9.04 6.03 -20.94
N ARG A 253 -8.96 5.51 -22.17
CA ARG A 253 -8.13 4.32 -22.46
C ARG A 253 -6.66 4.74 -22.36
N ARG A 254 -5.83 3.93 -21.68
CA ARG A 254 -4.40 4.19 -21.50
C ARG A 254 -3.59 4.10 -22.81
N ASP A 255 -4.19 3.61 -23.89
CA ASP A 255 -3.51 3.30 -25.16
C ASP A 255 -3.78 4.32 -26.27
N GLY A 256 -3.95 5.62 -25.94
CA GLY A 256 -4.17 6.67 -26.96
C GLY A 256 -3.91 8.08 -26.47
#